data_AF-A0A1A8BLW0-F1
#
_entry.id   AF-A0A1A8BLW0-F1
#
_cell.length_a   1.000
_cell.length_b   1.000
_cell.length_c   1.000
_cell.angle_alpha   90.00
_cell.angle_beta   90.00
_cell.angle_gamma   90.00
#
_symmetry.space_group_name_H-M   'P 1'
#
loop_
_entity.id
_entity.type
_entity.pdbx_description
1 polymer ?
#
loop_
_entity_poly.entity_id
_entity_poly.type
_entity_poly.pdbx_seq_one_letter_code
_entity_poly.pdbx_strand_id
1 'polypeptide(L)'
;MNYAKSQPDMAIMAVNTFVKDCEDPNPLIRALAVRTMGCIRVDKITEYLCEPLRKCLKDEDPYVRKTAAVCVAKLHDINAQLVEDQGFLDTLKDLISDSNPMVVANAVAALSEIAESHPNSNLMDLNPQTINKLLTALNECTEWGQIFILDCLANYTPRDDRESQSICERVTPRLSHANSAVVLSAVKVLMKFMEMLPKDLDYYGTLLKKLAPPLVTLLSAEPELQYVALRNINLIVQRRPEILKHEMKVFFVKYNDPIYVKLEKLDIMIRLASQANIAQVLAELKEYATEVDVDFVRKAVRAIGRCAIKVEQSAERCVSTLLDLIQTKVNYVVQEAIVVIKDIFRKYPNKYESVIATLCENLDSLDEPEARAAMIWIVGEYAERIDNADELL
;
A
#
# COMPACT_ATOMS: atom_id res chain seq x y z
N MET A 1 9.94 -29.28 -14.83
CA MET A 1 10.59 -27.98 -14.52
C MET A 1 11.68 -28.11 -13.45
N ASN A 2 11.48 -28.85 -12.36
CA ASN A 2 12.48 -28.93 -11.28
C ASN A 2 13.79 -29.67 -11.67
N TYR A 3 13.73 -30.66 -12.57
CA TYR A 3 14.90 -31.46 -12.97
C TYR A 3 15.84 -30.76 -13.96
N ALA A 4 15.37 -29.78 -14.73
CA ALA A 4 16.22 -29.06 -15.68
C ALA A 4 17.24 -28.15 -14.98
N LYS A 5 16.91 -27.64 -13.78
CA LYS A 5 17.84 -26.90 -12.92
C LYS A 5 18.90 -27.81 -12.31
N SER A 6 18.58 -29.06 -12.01
CA SER A 6 19.52 -30.01 -11.41
C SER A 6 20.36 -30.76 -12.46
N GLN A 7 19.89 -30.90 -13.70
CA GLN A 7 20.56 -31.63 -14.77
C GLN A 7 20.49 -30.85 -16.10
N PRO A 8 21.34 -29.84 -16.30
CA PRO A 8 21.31 -28.98 -17.48
C PRO A 8 21.66 -29.72 -18.79
N ASP A 9 22.53 -30.73 -18.72
CA ASP A 9 22.98 -31.47 -19.92
C ASP A 9 21.87 -32.33 -20.55
N MET A 10 20.98 -32.90 -19.73
CA MET A 10 19.83 -33.65 -20.25
C MET A 10 18.72 -32.73 -20.78
N ALA A 11 18.66 -31.47 -20.34
CA ALA A 11 17.70 -30.51 -20.85
C ALA A 11 17.95 -30.16 -22.33
N ILE A 12 19.19 -30.29 -22.81
CA ILE A 12 19.56 -30.08 -24.22
C ILE A 12 18.83 -31.05 -25.15
N MET A 13 18.59 -32.29 -24.70
CA MET A 13 17.88 -33.30 -25.50
C MET A 13 16.41 -32.93 -25.77
N ALA A 14 15.82 -32.08 -24.92
CA ALA A 14 14.43 -31.65 -25.06
C ALA A 14 14.26 -30.45 -26.02
N VAL A 15 15.35 -29.74 -26.37
CA VAL A 15 15.30 -28.53 -27.21
C VAL A 15 14.68 -28.84 -28.58
N ASN A 16 15.11 -29.92 -29.21
CA ASN A 16 14.60 -30.32 -30.53
C ASN A 16 13.11 -30.64 -30.52
N THR A 17 12.59 -31.17 -29.41
CA THR A 17 11.15 -31.43 -29.25
C THR A 17 10.39 -30.13 -29.09
N PHE A 18 10.89 -29.22 -28.24
CA PHE A 18 10.22 -27.93 -28.04
C PHE A 18 10.19 -27.06 -29.31
N VAL A 19 11.26 -27.07 -30.12
CA VAL A 19 11.26 -26.34 -31.40
C VAL A 19 10.17 -26.88 -32.34
N LYS A 20 9.95 -28.19 -32.36
CA LYS A 20 8.85 -28.81 -33.12
C LYS A 20 7.48 -28.46 -32.54
N ASP A 21 7.33 -28.50 -31.23
CA ASP A 21 6.06 -28.18 -30.56
C ASP A 21 5.67 -26.70 -30.73
N CYS A 22 6.66 -25.80 -30.92
CA CYS A 22 6.43 -24.39 -31.28
C CYS A 22 5.86 -24.20 -32.69
N GLU A 23 5.90 -25.22 -33.55
CA GLU A 23 5.33 -25.19 -34.91
C GLU A 23 4.07 -26.08 -35.04
N ASP A 24 3.59 -26.64 -33.93
CA ASP A 24 2.38 -27.47 -33.91
C ASP A 24 1.14 -26.67 -34.36
N PRO A 25 0.19 -27.24 -35.11
CA PRO A 25 -1.03 -26.53 -35.53
C PRO A 25 -1.87 -26.03 -34.34
N ASN A 26 -1.79 -26.66 -33.17
CA ASN A 26 -2.55 -26.26 -31.99
C ASN A 26 -1.87 -25.10 -31.23
N PRO A 27 -2.51 -23.91 -31.14
CA PRO A 27 -1.94 -22.75 -30.46
C PRO A 27 -1.69 -23.00 -28.96
N LEU A 28 -2.43 -23.91 -28.32
CA LEU A 28 -2.21 -24.25 -26.92
C LEU A 28 -0.90 -25.01 -26.72
N ILE A 29 -0.52 -25.87 -27.67
CA ILE A 29 0.74 -26.62 -27.64
C ILE A 29 1.90 -25.67 -27.92
N ARG A 30 1.76 -24.80 -28.94
CA ARG A 30 2.77 -23.76 -29.24
C ARG A 30 3.04 -22.87 -28.03
N ALA A 31 2.00 -22.30 -27.42
CA ALA A 31 2.14 -21.44 -26.25
C ALA A 31 2.72 -22.19 -25.03
N LEU A 32 2.33 -23.45 -24.82
CA LEU A 32 2.88 -24.27 -23.75
C LEU A 32 4.38 -24.53 -23.95
N ALA A 33 4.81 -24.82 -25.17
CA ALA A 33 6.21 -25.01 -25.53
C ALA A 33 7.01 -23.74 -25.25
N VAL A 34 6.57 -22.58 -25.76
CA VAL A 34 7.23 -21.27 -25.53
C VAL A 34 7.34 -20.94 -24.05
N ARG A 35 6.25 -21.09 -23.29
CA ARG A 35 6.25 -20.83 -21.84
C ARG A 35 7.21 -21.75 -21.09
N THR A 36 7.30 -23.01 -21.51
CA THR A 36 8.13 -24.02 -20.87
C THR A 36 9.60 -23.77 -21.16
N MET A 37 9.95 -23.48 -22.42
CA MET A 37 11.31 -23.11 -22.81
C MET A 37 11.80 -21.87 -22.07
N GLY A 38 10.99 -20.82 -21.98
CA GLY A 38 11.35 -19.59 -21.25
C GLY A 38 11.52 -19.78 -19.73
N CYS A 39 11.05 -20.89 -19.15
CA CYS A 39 11.28 -21.20 -17.74
C CYS A 39 12.58 -22.00 -17.50
N ILE A 40 13.23 -22.51 -18.54
CA ILE A 40 14.47 -23.29 -18.42
C ILE A 40 15.66 -22.33 -18.45
N ARG A 41 16.29 -22.14 -17.28
CA ARG A 41 17.46 -21.26 -17.12
C ARG A 41 18.76 -21.98 -17.51
N VAL A 42 18.94 -22.24 -18.79
CA VAL A 42 20.16 -22.82 -19.36
C VAL A 42 20.57 -22.02 -20.60
N ASP A 43 21.75 -21.42 -20.60
CA ASP A 43 22.21 -20.49 -21.65
C ASP A 43 22.25 -21.13 -23.04
N LYS A 44 22.60 -22.42 -23.13
CA LYS A 44 22.57 -23.13 -24.42
C LYS A 44 21.16 -23.21 -25.02
N ILE A 45 20.11 -23.18 -24.19
CA ILE A 45 18.72 -23.31 -24.64
C ILE A 45 18.15 -21.96 -25.10
N THR A 46 18.63 -20.85 -24.55
CA THR A 46 18.15 -19.51 -24.90
C THR A 46 18.48 -19.14 -26.34
N GLU A 47 19.63 -19.56 -26.87
CA GLU A 47 19.99 -19.39 -28.28
C GLU A 47 19.00 -20.09 -29.22
N TYR A 48 18.64 -21.35 -28.94
CA TYR A 48 17.67 -22.11 -29.74
C TYR A 48 16.22 -21.63 -29.58
N LEU A 49 15.91 -20.88 -28.52
CA LEU A 49 14.58 -20.30 -28.30
C LEU A 49 14.36 -19.03 -29.14
N CYS A 50 15.42 -18.33 -29.56
CA CYS A 50 15.30 -17.03 -30.23
C CYS A 50 14.42 -17.09 -31.49
N GLU A 51 14.70 -18.04 -32.38
CA GLU A 51 13.97 -18.12 -33.66
C GLU A 51 12.51 -18.58 -33.51
N PRO A 52 12.19 -19.64 -32.71
CA PRO A 52 10.81 -19.97 -32.39
C PRO A 52 10.06 -18.81 -31.72
N LEU A 53 10.70 -18.10 -30.78
CA LEU A 53 10.09 -16.97 -30.09
C LEU A 53 9.76 -15.83 -31.07
N ARG A 54 10.67 -15.52 -32.00
CA ARG A 54 10.44 -14.51 -33.06
C ARG A 54 9.23 -14.85 -33.92
N LYS A 55 9.04 -16.13 -34.26
CA LYS A 55 7.83 -16.60 -34.98
C LYS A 55 6.58 -16.45 -34.11
N CYS A 56 6.63 -16.87 -32.84
CA CYS A 56 5.49 -16.80 -31.92
C CYS A 56 5.05 -15.37 -31.58
N LEU A 57 5.95 -14.38 -31.64
CA LEU A 57 5.60 -12.96 -31.49
C LEU A 57 4.74 -12.44 -32.65
N LYS A 58 4.83 -13.08 -33.83
CA LYS A 58 4.04 -12.75 -35.03
C LYS A 58 2.96 -13.80 -35.33
N ASP A 59 2.63 -14.65 -34.37
CA ASP A 59 1.61 -15.69 -34.53
C ASP A 59 0.22 -15.08 -34.74
N GLU A 60 -0.63 -15.76 -35.50
CA GLU A 60 -2.01 -15.33 -35.73
C GLU A 60 -2.82 -15.35 -34.42
N ASP A 61 -2.56 -16.35 -33.56
CA ASP A 61 -3.32 -16.57 -32.34
C ASP A 61 -2.87 -15.62 -31.20
N PRO A 62 -3.80 -14.84 -30.61
CA PRO A 62 -3.49 -13.93 -29.50
C PRO A 62 -2.96 -14.64 -28.23
N TYR A 63 -3.34 -15.90 -28.00
CA TYR A 63 -2.88 -16.69 -26.85
C TYR A 63 -1.39 -17.02 -26.97
N VAL A 64 -0.91 -17.29 -28.18
CA VAL A 64 0.51 -17.51 -28.44
C VAL A 64 1.27 -16.19 -28.30
N ARG A 65 0.79 -15.10 -28.93
CA ARG A 65 1.42 -13.78 -28.86
C ARG A 65 1.56 -13.25 -27.43
N LYS A 66 0.52 -13.36 -26.59
CA LYS A 66 0.62 -12.92 -25.18
C LYS A 66 1.62 -13.76 -24.39
N THR A 67 1.72 -15.06 -24.70
CA THR A 67 2.66 -15.97 -24.03
C THR A 67 4.09 -15.69 -24.47
N ALA A 68 4.28 -15.38 -25.76
CA ALA A 68 5.55 -14.95 -26.31
C ALA A 68 6.01 -13.62 -25.70
N ALA A 69 5.11 -12.64 -25.52
CA ALA A 69 5.43 -11.36 -24.87
C ALA A 69 6.00 -11.55 -23.45
N VAL A 70 5.37 -12.40 -22.62
CA VAL A 70 5.90 -12.74 -21.28
C VAL A 70 7.20 -13.55 -21.38
N CYS A 71 7.35 -14.38 -22.41
CA CYS A 71 8.58 -15.14 -22.63
C CYS A 71 9.78 -14.22 -22.95
N VAL A 72 9.56 -13.10 -23.63
CA VAL A 72 10.61 -12.08 -23.84
C VAL A 72 11.11 -11.52 -22.50
N ALA A 73 10.22 -11.23 -21.55
CA ALA A 73 10.63 -10.80 -20.20
C ALA A 73 11.46 -11.88 -19.47
N LYS A 74 11.06 -13.15 -19.59
CA LYS A 74 11.83 -14.27 -19.01
C LYS A 74 13.20 -14.46 -19.67
N LEU A 75 13.27 -14.27 -20.98
CA LEU A 75 14.54 -14.33 -21.71
C LEU A 75 15.47 -13.21 -21.26
N HIS A 76 14.92 -12.02 -21.03
CA HIS A 76 15.63 -10.86 -20.52
C HIS A 76 16.18 -11.09 -19.09
N ASP A 77 15.43 -11.75 -18.20
CA ASP A 77 15.91 -12.17 -16.87
C ASP A 77 17.13 -13.13 -16.94
N ILE A 78 17.24 -13.93 -18.01
CA ILE A 78 18.37 -14.85 -18.20
C ILE A 78 19.54 -14.14 -18.87
N ASN A 79 19.31 -13.48 -20.01
CA ASN A 79 20.33 -12.79 -20.78
C ASN A 79 19.74 -11.55 -21.48
N ALA A 80 19.93 -10.37 -20.87
CA ALA A 80 19.45 -9.10 -21.41
C ALA A 80 20.12 -8.70 -22.73
N GLN A 81 21.43 -8.94 -22.88
CA GLN A 81 22.18 -8.57 -24.10
C GLN A 81 21.63 -9.28 -25.32
N LEU A 82 21.32 -10.57 -25.19
CA LEU A 82 20.74 -11.35 -26.27
C LEU A 82 19.37 -10.82 -26.73
N VAL A 83 18.57 -10.27 -25.80
CA VAL A 83 17.27 -9.66 -26.12
C VAL A 83 17.43 -8.36 -26.91
N GLU A 84 18.45 -7.57 -26.58
CA GLU A 84 18.82 -6.37 -27.33
C GLU A 84 19.37 -6.71 -28.72
N ASP A 85 20.31 -7.67 -28.80
CA ASP A 85 20.95 -8.10 -30.06
C ASP A 85 19.94 -8.65 -31.07
N GLN A 86 18.92 -9.36 -30.58
CA GLN A 86 17.85 -9.91 -31.42
C GLN A 86 16.78 -8.87 -31.80
N GLY A 87 16.78 -7.68 -31.20
CA GLY A 87 15.77 -6.65 -31.42
C GLY A 87 14.38 -7.03 -30.90
N PHE A 88 14.28 -7.87 -29.88
CA PHE A 88 12.99 -8.28 -29.33
C PHE A 88 12.26 -7.14 -28.63
N LEU A 89 13.00 -6.15 -28.12
CA LEU A 89 12.43 -4.96 -27.48
C LEU A 89 11.54 -4.16 -28.45
N ASP A 90 11.98 -4.00 -29.69
CA ASP A 90 11.19 -3.27 -30.70
C ASP A 90 9.95 -4.05 -31.09
N THR A 91 10.06 -5.37 -31.26
CA THR A 91 8.87 -6.22 -31.50
C THR A 91 7.89 -6.19 -30.33
N LEU A 92 8.37 -6.07 -29.09
CA LEU A 92 7.51 -5.97 -27.91
C LEU A 92 6.81 -4.61 -27.85
N LYS A 93 7.47 -3.53 -28.29
CA LYS A 93 6.84 -2.20 -28.47
C LYS A 93 5.76 -2.23 -29.55
N ASP A 94 5.98 -2.94 -30.66
CA ASP A 94 4.99 -3.11 -31.71
C ASP A 94 3.74 -3.85 -31.18
N LEU A 95 3.91 -4.83 -30.29
CA LEU A 95 2.82 -5.54 -29.63
C LEU A 95 1.98 -4.68 -28.67
N ILE A 96 2.44 -3.48 -28.28
CA ILE A 96 1.58 -2.52 -27.57
C ILE A 96 0.50 -1.97 -28.50
N SER A 97 0.75 -1.94 -29.81
CA SER A 97 -0.20 -1.51 -30.84
C SER A 97 -1.07 -2.65 -31.39
N ASP A 98 -1.07 -3.81 -30.73
CA ASP A 98 -1.88 -4.97 -31.12
C ASP A 98 -3.38 -4.69 -31.04
N SER A 99 -4.17 -5.42 -31.83
CA SER A 99 -5.63 -5.34 -31.79
C SER A 99 -6.23 -6.04 -30.57
N ASN A 100 -5.53 -7.01 -29.98
CA ASN A 100 -6.03 -7.75 -28.82
C ASN A 100 -5.57 -7.14 -27.48
N PRO A 101 -6.49 -6.66 -26.62
CA PRO A 101 -6.14 -6.04 -25.34
C PRO A 101 -5.34 -6.95 -24.39
N MET A 102 -5.49 -8.28 -24.48
CA MET A 102 -4.75 -9.21 -23.64
C MET A 102 -3.28 -9.32 -24.05
N VAL A 103 -2.98 -9.21 -25.34
CA VAL A 103 -1.60 -9.18 -25.84
C VAL A 103 -0.95 -7.87 -25.42
N VAL A 104 -1.65 -6.75 -25.61
CA VAL A 104 -1.21 -5.41 -25.18
C VAL A 104 -0.89 -5.39 -23.68
N ALA A 105 -1.79 -5.88 -22.83
CA ALA A 105 -1.58 -5.88 -21.38
C ALA A 105 -0.35 -6.71 -20.94
N ASN A 106 -0.13 -7.88 -21.55
CA ASN A 106 1.04 -8.70 -21.24
C ASN A 106 2.33 -8.12 -21.82
N ALA A 107 2.28 -7.49 -22.99
CA ALA A 107 3.41 -6.76 -23.55
C ALA A 107 3.80 -5.57 -22.65
N VAL A 108 2.81 -4.84 -22.13
CA VAL A 108 3.02 -3.75 -21.17
C VAL A 108 3.61 -4.25 -19.85
N ALA A 109 3.12 -5.37 -19.33
CA ALA A 109 3.69 -6.00 -18.13
C ALA A 109 5.17 -6.37 -18.34
N ALA A 110 5.46 -7.07 -19.44
CA ALA A 110 6.82 -7.45 -19.82
C ALA A 110 7.74 -6.25 -19.99
N LEU A 111 7.29 -5.20 -20.68
CA LEU A 111 8.08 -3.98 -20.85
C LEU A 111 8.32 -3.24 -19.55
N SER A 112 7.35 -3.23 -18.62
CA SER A 112 7.50 -2.56 -17.33
C SER A 112 8.56 -3.26 -16.47
N GLU A 113 8.56 -4.60 -16.46
CA GLU A 113 9.57 -5.41 -15.77
C GLU A 113 10.98 -5.23 -16.39
N ILE A 114 11.06 -5.20 -17.73
CA ILE A 114 12.31 -4.94 -18.45
C ILE A 114 12.84 -3.53 -18.15
N ALA A 115 11.96 -2.52 -18.11
CA ALA A 115 12.33 -1.14 -17.83
C ALA A 115 12.87 -0.95 -16.41
N GLU A 116 12.33 -1.67 -15.42
CA GLU A 116 12.88 -1.66 -14.04
C GLU A 116 14.31 -2.22 -13.98
N SER A 117 14.62 -3.18 -14.83
CA SER A 117 15.96 -3.79 -14.92
C SER A 117 16.99 -2.89 -15.62
N HIS A 118 16.54 -1.96 -16.49
CA HIS A 118 17.39 -1.03 -17.23
C HIS A 118 16.98 0.44 -16.98
N PRO A 119 17.40 1.05 -15.85
CA PRO A 119 16.98 2.41 -15.47
C PRO A 119 17.41 3.51 -16.44
N ASN A 120 18.45 3.27 -17.26
CA ASN A 120 19.07 4.26 -18.15
C ASN A 120 18.61 4.18 -19.61
N SER A 121 17.79 3.19 -19.95
CA SER A 121 17.28 3.03 -21.30
C SER A 121 15.91 3.70 -21.38
N ASN A 122 15.75 4.70 -22.25
CA ASN A 122 14.47 5.37 -22.57
C ASN A 122 13.50 4.40 -23.31
N LEU A 123 13.31 3.20 -22.77
CA LEU A 123 12.55 2.10 -23.35
C LEU A 123 11.04 2.38 -23.28
N MET A 124 10.63 3.24 -22.35
CA MET A 124 9.25 3.65 -22.09
C MET A 124 9.00 5.13 -22.44
N ASP A 125 9.51 5.61 -23.57
CA ASP A 125 8.98 6.85 -24.18
C ASP A 125 7.59 6.56 -24.76
N LEU A 126 6.61 6.43 -23.88
CA LEU A 126 5.21 6.24 -24.23
C LEU A 126 4.68 7.54 -24.81
N ASN A 127 4.43 7.54 -26.11
CA ASN A 127 3.75 8.65 -26.77
C ASN A 127 2.32 8.79 -26.24
N PRO A 128 1.74 10.02 -26.22
CA PRO A 128 0.34 10.25 -25.85
C PRO A 128 -0.66 9.41 -26.65
N GLN A 129 -0.32 9.09 -27.90
CA GLN A 129 -1.12 8.18 -28.74
C GLN A 129 -1.14 6.75 -28.19
N THR A 130 0.00 6.25 -27.72
CA THR A 130 0.10 4.93 -27.08
C THR A 130 -0.71 4.91 -25.79
N ILE A 131 -0.65 5.97 -24.99
CA ILE A 131 -1.47 6.10 -23.78
C ILE A 131 -2.97 6.06 -24.09
N ASN A 132 -3.40 6.74 -25.15
CA ASN A 132 -4.80 6.66 -25.58
C ASN A 132 -5.21 5.23 -25.95
N LYS A 133 -4.35 4.49 -26.68
CA LYS A 133 -4.60 3.07 -26.98
C LYS A 133 -4.65 2.21 -25.71
N LEU A 134 -3.71 2.42 -24.77
CA LEU A 134 -3.69 1.73 -23.48
C LEU A 134 -4.95 1.99 -22.66
N LEU A 135 -5.45 3.23 -22.66
CA LEU A 135 -6.69 3.60 -21.98
C LEU A 135 -7.93 3.03 -22.66
N THR A 136 -7.91 2.83 -23.98
CA THR A 136 -8.96 2.07 -24.67
C THR A 136 -8.89 0.59 -24.31
N ALA A 137 -7.68 0.00 -24.33
CA ALA A 137 -7.46 -1.38 -23.92
C ALA A 137 -7.84 -1.64 -22.46
N LEU A 138 -7.68 -0.64 -21.58
CA LEU A 138 -8.08 -0.69 -20.17
C LEU A 138 -9.59 -0.98 -19.99
N ASN A 139 -10.43 -0.61 -20.96
CA ASN A 139 -11.86 -0.88 -20.89
C ASN A 139 -12.22 -2.32 -21.27
N GLU A 140 -11.40 -2.98 -22.08
CA GLU A 140 -11.69 -4.30 -22.67
C GLU A 140 -10.82 -5.41 -22.08
N CYS A 141 -9.76 -5.08 -21.36
CA CYS A 141 -8.84 -6.06 -20.79
C CYS A 141 -9.33 -6.67 -19.48
N THR A 142 -8.76 -7.83 -19.15
CA THR A 142 -8.99 -8.52 -17.88
C THR A 142 -8.53 -7.67 -16.70
N GLU A 143 -9.01 -7.98 -15.50
CA GLU A 143 -8.62 -7.29 -14.26
C GLU A 143 -7.10 -7.21 -14.06
N TRP A 144 -6.37 -8.28 -14.35
CA TRP A 144 -4.91 -8.34 -14.25
C TRP A 144 -4.23 -7.45 -15.29
N GLY A 145 -4.79 -7.42 -16.51
CA GLY A 145 -4.31 -6.51 -17.54
C GLY A 145 -4.54 -5.04 -17.19
N GLN A 146 -5.65 -4.73 -16.50
CA GLN A 146 -5.92 -3.37 -16.04
C GLN A 146 -4.86 -2.91 -15.02
N ILE A 147 -4.43 -3.80 -14.12
CA ILE A 147 -3.37 -3.52 -13.14
C ILE A 147 -2.07 -3.19 -13.86
N PHE A 148 -1.62 -4.05 -14.78
CA PHE A 148 -0.35 -3.83 -15.51
C PHE A 148 -0.35 -2.52 -16.30
N ILE A 149 -1.47 -2.19 -16.95
CA ILE A 149 -1.60 -0.92 -17.67
C ILE A 149 -1.57 0.26 -16.70
N LEU A 150 -2.29 0.19 -15.57
CA LEU A 150 -2.29 1.25 -14.55
C LEU A 150 -0.91 1.44 -13.91
N ASP A 151 -0.17 0.36 -13.65
CA ASP A 151 1.19 0.44 -13.12
C ASP A 151 2.16 1.09 -14.10
N CYS A 152 2.04 0.76 -15.38
CA CYS A 152 2.79 1.42 -16.45
C CYS A 152 2.44 2.92 -16.56
N LEU A 153 1.14 3.27 -16.48
CA LEU A 153 0.70 4.67 -16.44
C LEU A 153 1.22 5.41 -15.20
N ALA A 154 1.42 4.72 -14.08
CA ALA A 154 1.99 5.33 -12.88
C ALA A 154 3.46 5.73 -13.07
N ASN A 155 4.20 5.13 -14.02
CA ASN A 155 5.56 5.53 -14.35
C ASN A 155 5.59 6.75 -15.29
N TYR A 156 4.59 6.89 -16.17
CA TYR A 156 4.44 8.06 -17.03
C TYR A 156 4.26 9.35 -16.24
N THR A 157 4.74 10.46 -16.81
CA THR A 157 4.48 11.81 -16.32
C THR A 157 3.83 12.62 -17.44
N PRO A 158 2.56 13.05 -17.29
CA PRO A 158 1.87 13.82 -18.31
C PRO A 158 2.54 15.19 -18.49
N ARG A 159 2.51 15.71 -19.71
CA ARG A 159 3.15 16.99 -20.05
C ARG A 159 2.26 18.18 -19.71
N ASP A 160 0.95 18.01 -19.87
CA ASP A 160 -0.04 19.07 -19.71
C ASP A 160 -1.10 18.72 -18.65
N ASP A 161 -1.66 19.76 -18.02
CA ASP A 161 -2.78 19.64 -17.08
C ASP A 161 -4.02 19.01 -17.75
N ARG A 162 -4.26 19.36 -19.01
CA ARG A 162 -5.39 18.82 -19.80
C ARG A 162 -5.24 17.33 -20.09
N GLU A 163 -4.02 16.89 -20.37
CA GLU A 163 -3.71 15.47 -20.57
C GLU A 163 -3.92 14.71 -19.26
N SER A 164 -3.38 15.24 -18.16
CA SER A 164 -3.57 14.69 -16.80
C SER A 164 -5.05 14.53 -16.46
N GLN A 165 -5.86 15.55 -16.72
CA GLN A 165 -7.30 15.52 -16.49
C GLN A 165 -7.98 14.44 -17.35
N SER A 166 -7.69 14.38 -18.65
CA SER A 166 -8.27 13.38 -19.56
C SER A 166 -7.93 11.94 -19.15
N ILE A 167 -6.72 11.70 -18.64
CA ILE A 167 -6.33 10.38 -18.14
C ILE A 167 -7.09 10.07 -16.84
N CYS A 168 -7.14 11.02 -15.89
CA CYS A 168 -7.87 10.86 -14.64
C CYS A 168 -9.36 10.56 -14.86
N GLU A 169 -10.01 11.23 -15.82
CA GLU A 169 -11.41 10.99 -16.18
C GLU A 169 -11.65 9.55 -16.67
N ARG A 170 -10.70 8.99 -17.42
CA ARG A 170 -10.75 7.61 -17.92
C ARG A 170 -10.38 6.56 -16.88
N VAL A 171 -9.56 6.91 -15.88
CA VAL A 171 -9.20 6.02 -14.76
C VAL A 171 -10.28 6.03 -13.67
N THR A 172 -11.03 7.12 -13.51
CA THR A 172 -12.07 7.26 -12.46
C THR A 172 -13.07 6.10 -12.40
N PRO A 173 -13.60 5.54 -13.51
CA PRO A 173 -14.51 4.39 -13.47
C PRO A 173 -13.88 3.11 -12.88
N ARG A 174 -12.54 3.00 -12.87
CA ARG A 174 -11.85 1.82 -12.31
C ARG A 174 -11.91 1.77 -10.78
N LEU A 175 -12.28 2.88 -10.14
CA LEU A 175 -12.47 2.95 -8.69
C LEU A 175 -13.65 2.11 -8.19
N SER A 176 -14.62 1.77 -9.05
CA SER A 176 -15.77 0.92 -8.68
C SER A 176 -15.59 -0.55 -9.06
N HIS A 177 -14.38 -0.98 -9.40
CA HIS A 177 -14.10 -2.36 -9.76
C HIS A 177 -14.13 -3.28 -8.51
N ALA A 178 -14.53 -4.54 -8.69
CA ALA A 178 -14.62 -5.50 -7.57
C ALA A 178 -13.25 -5.88 -7.00
N ASN A 179 -12.23 -5.94 -7.85
CA ASN A 179 -10.86 -6.28 -7.46
C ASN A 179 -10.15 -5.08 -6.81
N SER A 180 -9.79 -5.22 -5.53
CA SER A 180 -9.07 -4.24 -4.74
C SER A 180 -7.73 -3.81 -5.34
N ALA A 181 -7.03 -4.69 -6.06
CA ALA A 181 -5.75 -4.37 -6.68
C ALA A 181 -5.91 -3.38 -7.84
N VAL A 182 -6.99 -3.51 -8.63
CA VAL A 182 -7.33 -2.53 -9.69
C VAL A 182 -7.63 -1.18 -9.06
N VAL A 183 -8.40 -1.15 -7.97
CA VAL A 183 -8.74 0.09 -7.25
C VAL A 183 -7.48 0.75 -6.69
N LEU A 184 -6.60 0.01 -6.01
CA LEU A 184 -5.35 0.56 -5.47
C LEU A 184 -4.40 1.07 -6.57
N SER A 185 -4.30 0.37 -7.69
CA SER A 185 -3.49 0.80 -8.83
C SER A 185 -4.05 2.07 -9.46
N ALA A 186 -5.38 2.17 -9.57
CA ALA A 186 -6.06 3.39 -10.02
C ALA A 186 -5.83 4.55 -9.04
N VAL A 187 -5.94 4.31 -7.73
CA VAL A 187 -5.64 5.31 -6.69
C VAL A 187 -4.19 5.78 -6.80
N LYS A 188 -3.23 4.88 -7.04
CA LYS A 188 -1.80 5.24 -7.22
C LYS A 188 -1.63 6.23 -8.39
N VAL A 189 -2.21 5.93 -9.55
CA VAL A 189 -2.15 6.80 -10.75
C VAL A 189 -2.83 8.14 -10.47
N LEU A 190 -4.03 8.13 -9.89
CA LEU A 190 -4.79 9.34 -9.58
C LEU A 190 -4.04 10.23 -8.59
N MET A 191 -3.48 9.67 -7.52
CA MET A 191 -2.71 10.41 -6.52
C MET A 191 -1.47 11.07 -7.11
N LYS A 192 -0.78 10.39 -8.04
CA LYS A 192 0.38 10.97 -8.76
C LYS A 192 -0.05 12.12 -9.67
N PHE A 193 -1.07 11.92 -10.52
CA PHE A 193 -1.50 12.96 -11.46
C PHE A 193 -2.21 14.14 -10.78
N MET A 194 -2.78 13.93 -9.59
CA MET A 194 -3.30 15.00 -8.75
C MET A 194 -2.25 16.00 -8.27
N GLU A 195 -0.96 15.65 -8.26
CA GLU A 195 0.10 16.61 -7.91
C GLU A 195 0.34 17.64 -9.02
N MET A 196 0.07 17.26 -10.27
CA MET A 196 0.21 18.11 -11.46
C MET A 196 -1.04 18.95 -11.72
N LEU A 197 -2.22 18.52 -11.26
CA LEU A 197 -3.47 19.25 -11.48
C LEU A 197 -3.51 20.55 -10.66
N PRO A 198 -3.96 21.68 -11.26
CA PRO A 198 -4.20 22.92 -10.53
C PRO A 198 -5.24 22.71 -9.43
N LYS A 199 -4.95 23.19 -8.23
CA LYS A 199 -5.87 23.11 -7.08
C LYS A 199 -7.16 23.92 -7.29
N ASP A 200 -7.11 24.90 -8.18
CA ASP A 200 -8.23 25.81 -8.48
C ASP A 200 -9.26 25.18 -9.44
N LEU A 201 -8.96 24.04 -10.06
CA LEU A 201 -9.94 23.34 -10.88
C LEU A 201 -10.99 22.67 -9.99
N ASP A 202 -12.27 22.91 -10.26
CA ASP A 202 -13.40 22.19 -9.65
C ASP A 202 -13.28 20.66 -9.79
N TYR A 203 -12.60 20.20 -10.85
CA TYR A 203 -12.32 18.80 -11.08
C TYR A 203 -11.45 18.18 -9.96
N TYR A 204 -10.49 18.92 -9.41
CA TYR A 204 -9.64 18.46 -8.32
C TYR A 204 -10.48 18.16 -7.06
N GLY A 205 -11.38 19.07 -6.68
CA GLY A 205 -12.33 18.85 -5.57
C GLY A 205 -13.31 17.71 -5.84
N THR A 206 -13.75 17.56 -7.09
CA THR A 206 -14.61 16.43 -7.50
C THR A 206 -13.88 15.09 -7.36
N LEU A 207 -12.61 15.02 -7.76
CA LEU A 207 -11.80 13.81 -7.67
C LEU A 207 -11.56 13.40 -6.22
N LEU A 208 -11.26 14.35 -5.32
CA LEU A 208 -11.13 14.09 -3.88
C LEU A 208 -12.40 13.44 -3.30
N LYS A 209 -13.57 13.98 -3.64
CA LYS A 209 -14.87 13.42 -3.20
C LYS A 209 -15.12 12.02 -3.76
N LYS A 210 -14.70 11.76 -5.00
CA LYS A 210 -14.83 10.44 -5.65
C LYS A 210 -13.83 9.41 -5.11
N LEU A 211 -12.72 9.83 -4.54
CA LEU A 211 -11.68 8.94 -4.03
C LEU A 211 -12.00 8.37 -2.64
N ALA A 212 -12.82 9.06 -1.83
CA ALA A 212 -13.16 8.61 -0.49
C ALA A 212 -13.99 7.31 -0.46
N PRO A 213 -15.10 7.15 -1.21
CA PRO A 213 -15.92 5.93 -1.15
C PRO A 213 -15.16 4.64 -1.52
N PRO A 214 -14.31 4.61 -2.57
CA PRO A 214 -13.49 3.44 -2.90
C PRO A 214 -12.55 3.03 -1.76
N LEU A 215 -11.91 4.00 -1.10
CA LEU A 215 -11.04 3.73 0.05
C LEU A 215 -11.82 3.13 1.22
N VAL A 216 -13.06 3.59 1.43
CA VAL A 216 -13.95 3.00 2.44
C VAL A 216 -14.36 1.58 2.06
N THR A 217 -14.68 1.31 0.79
CA THR A 217 -15.07 -0.04 0.36
C THR A 217 -13.92 -1.06 0.49
N LEU A 218 -12.67 -0.62 0.36
CA LEU A 218 -11.49 -1.47 0.59
C LEU A 218 -11.39 -1.97 2.05
N LEU A 219 -11.94 -1.22 3.02
CA LEU A 219 -11.98 -1.63 4.42
C LEU A 219 -13.03 -2.72 4.70
N SER A 220 -13.90 -3.03 3.74
CA SER A 220 -14.88 -4.12 3.82
C SER A 220 -14.39 -5.42 3.18
N ALA A 221 -13.17 -5.44 2.62
CA ALA A 221 -12.56 -6.61 1.99
C ALA A 221 -12.07 -7.64 3.04
N GLU A 222 -11.39 -8.69 2.59
CA GLU A 222 -10.73 -9.67 3.47
C GLU A 222 -9.64 -9.02 4.34
N PRO A 223 -9.35 -9.53 5.55
CA PRO A 223 -8.47 -8.85 6.51
C PRO A 223 -7.05 -8.55 5.99
N GLU A 224 -6.51 -9.41 5.13
CA GLU A 224 -5.20 -9.25 4.50
C GLU A 224 -5.20 -8.07 3.52
N LEU A 225 -6.27 -7.97 2.71
CA LEU A 225 -6.47 -6.85 1.79
C LEU A 225 -6.77 -5.55 2.54
N GLN A 226 -7.52 -5.62 3.64
CA GLN A 226 -7.74 -4.47 4.53
C GLN A 226 -6.42 -3.97 5.09
N TYR A 227 -5.51 -4.85 5.53
CA TYR A 227 -4.21 -4.42 6.04
C TYR A 227 -3.41 -3.67 4.98
N VAL A 228 -3.32 -4.20 3.75
CA VAL A 228 -2.66 -3.51 2.64
C VAL A 228 -3.33 -2.16 2.35
N ALA A 229 -4.66 -2.12 2.34
CA ALA A 229 -5.42 -0.88 2.16
C ALA A 229 -5.13 0.14 3.29
N LEU A 230 -5.11 -0.28 4.55
CA LEU A 230 -4.83 0.59 5.71
C LEU A 230 -3.42 1.17 5.64
N ARG A 231 -2.41 0.38 5.27
CA ARG A 231 -1.03 0.88 5.07
C ARG A 231 -0.98 1.95 3.97
N ASN A 232 -1.67 1.73 2.85
CA ASN A 232 -1.77 2.71 1.77
C ASN A 232 -2.57 3.95 2.19
N ILE A 233 -3.69 3.77 2.91
CA ILE A 233 -4.49 4.87 3.45
C ILE A 233 -3.66 5.72 4.43
N ASN A 234 -2.82 5.10 5.25
CA ASN A 234 -1.93 5.83 6.16
C ASN A 234 -1.01 6.79 5.37
N LEU A 235 -0.43 6.34 4.25
CA LEU A 235 0.35 7.19 3.35
C LEU A 235 -0.49 8.29 2.69
N ILE A 236 -1.70 7.93 2.22
CA ILE A 236 -2.63 8.88 1.58
C ILE A 236 -3.04 9.99 2.56
N VAL A 237 -3.38 9.65 3.81
CA VAL A 237 -3.79 10.61 4.84
C VAL A 237 -2.63 11.54 5.23
N GLN A 238 -1.38 11.04 5.22
CA GLN A 238 -0.20 11.88 5.45
C GLN A 238 0.02 12.89 4.32
N ARG A 239 -0.21 12.50 3.06
CA ARG A 239 -0.03 13.39 1.90
C ARG A 239 -1.22 14.33 1.69
N ARG A 240 -2.45 13.84 1.86
CA ARG A 240 -3.72 14.51 1.57
C ARG A 240 -4.77 14.16 2.64
N PRO A 241 -4.77 14.85 3.79
CA PRO A 241 -5.70 14.57 4.88
C PRO A 241 -7.17 14.93 4.55
N GLU A 242 -7.40 15.70 3.48
CA GLU A 242 -8.72 16.18 3.08
C GLU A 242 -9.66 15.06 2.58
N ILE A 243 -9.11 13.97 2.01
CA ILE A 243 -9.91 12.91 1.37
C ILE A 243 -10.81 12.19 2.38
N LEU A 244 -10.27 11.83 3.55
CA LEU A 244 -10.92 10.98 4.53
C LEU A 244 -11.29 11.72 5.83
N LYS A 245 -11.31 13.05 5.81
CA LYS A 245 -11.56 13.87 7.01
C LYS A 245 -12.93 13.59 7.65
N HIS A 246 -13.94 13.28 6.85
CA HIS A 246 -15.32 13.04 7.30
C HIS A 246 -15.61 11.56 7.60
N GLU A 247 -14.78 10.65 7.10
CA GLU A 247 -14.97 9.21 7.22
C GLU A 247 -14.20 8.65 8.43
N MET A 248 -14.45 9.17 9.63
CA MET A 248 -13.80 8.64 10.84
C MET A 248 -14.38 7.28 11.28
N LYS A 249 -15.71 7.13 11.19
CA LYS A 249 -16.43 5.97 11.76
C LYS A 249 -16.04 4.64 11.13
N VAL A 250 -15.59 4.65 9.89
CA VAL A 250 -15.19 3.43 9.16
C VAL A 250 -13.90 2.82 9.72
N PHE A 251 -13.09 3.62 10.42
CA PHE A 251 -11.85 3.18 11.06
C PHE A 251 -12.06 2.68 12.48
N PHE A 252 -13.30 2.65 12.98
CA PHE A 252 -13.57 2.02 14.26
C PHE A 252 -13.29 0.52 14.18
N VAL A 253 -12.62 0.04 15.22
CA VAL A 253 -12.16 -1.33 15.37
C VAL A 253 -13.36 -2.19 15.74
N LYS A 254 -13.51 -3.33 15.07
CA LYS A 254 -14.48 -4.35 15.45
C LYS A 254 -13.80 -5.41 16.30
N TYR A 255 -14.56 -6.07 17.17
CA TYR A 255 -14.04 -7.13 18.04
C TYR A 255 -13.37 -8.28 17.27
N ASN A 256 -13.92 -8.62 16.09
CA ASN A 256 -13.43 -9.71 15.23
C ASN A 256 -12.28 -9.32 14.29
N ASP A 257 -11.82 -8.07 14.31
CA ASP A 257 -10.70 -7.64 13.48
C ASP A 257 -9.37 -8.25 14.00
N PRO A 258 -8.49 -8.73 13.12
CA PRO A 258 -7.16 -9.19 13.52
C PRO A 258 -6.32 -8.06 14.14
N ILE A 259 -5.43 -8.40 15.07
CA ILE A 259 -4.61 -7.43 15.83
C ILE A 259 -3.88 -6.42 14.92
N TYR A 260 -3.32 -6.88 13.80
CA TYR A 260 -2.61 -5.99 12.85
C TYR A 260 -3.55 -4.98 12.17
N VAL A 261 -4.80 -5.33 11.91
CA VAL A 261 -5.84 -4.41 11.41
C VAL A 261 -6.21 -3.41 12.50
N LYS A 262 -6.41 -3.89 13.74
CA LYS A 262 -6.74 -3.05 14.89
C LYS A 262 -5.70 -1.94 15.12
N LEU A 263 -4.42 -2.30 15.09
CA LEU A 263 -3.30 -1.38 15.32
C LEU A 263 -3.20 -0.31 14.23
N GLU A 264 -3.38 -0.69 12.95
CA GLU A 264 -3.33 0.28 11.84
C GLU A 264 -4.55 1.21 11.83
N LYS A 265 -5.75 0.68 12.09
CA LYS A 265 -6.96 1.49 12.26
C LYS A 265 -6.77 2.57 13.33
N LEU A 266 -6.20 2.19 14.46
CA LEU A 266 -5.90 3.10 15.55
C LEU A 266 -4.89 4.20 15.15
N ASP A 267 -3.84 3.89 14.39
CA ASP A 267 -2.90 4.92 13.90
C ASP A 267 -3.60 5.92 12.95
N ILE A 268 -4.47 5.43 12.07
CA ILE A 268 -5.25 6.28 11.16
C ILE A 268 -6.26 7.14 11.92
N MET A 269 -6.94 6.59 12.93
CA MET A 269 -7.86 7.36 13.80
C MET A 269 -7.15 8.54 14.46
N ILE A 270 -5.94 8.34 15.00
CA ILE A 270 -5.14 9.43 15.59
C ILE A 270 -4.80 10.49 14.51
N ARG A 271 -4.49 10.08 13.29
CA ARG A 271 -4.16 11.00 12.19
C ARG A 271 -5.36 11.79 11.69
N LEU A 272 -6.56 11.20 11.72
CA LEU A 272 -7.81 11.87 11.36
C LEU A 272 -8.49 12.59 12.54
N ALA A 273 -7.95 12.47 13.75
CA ALA A 273 -8.48 13.15 14.94
C ALA A 273 -8.46 14.67 14.72
N SER A 274 -9.61 15.29 14.95
CA SER A 274 -9.89 16.71 14.79
C SER A 274 -10.79 17.20 15.93
N GLN A 275 -10.91 18.52 16.10
CA GLN A 275 -11.74 19.10 17.16
C GLN A 275 -13.21 18.63 17.12
N ALA A 276 -13.75 18.35 15.94
CA ALA A 276 -15.14 17.95 15.76
C ALA A 276 -15.44 16.49 16.17
N ASN A 277 -14.46 15.58 16.01
CA ASN A 277 -14.67 14.14 16.19
C ASN A 277 -14.04 13.58 17.47
N ILE A 278 -13.29 14.41 18.21
CA ILE A 278 -12.48 13.94 19.34
C ILE A 278 -13.30 13.31 20.47
N ALA A 279 -14.54 13.77 20.70
CA ALA A 279 -15.41 13.18 21.71
C ALA A 279 -15.77 11.72 21.39
N GLN A 280 -16.04 11.42 20.11
CA GLN A 280 -16.32 10.05 19.66
C GLN A 280 -15.06 9.19 19.70
N VAL A 281 -13.92 9.74 19.27
CA VAL A 281 -12.64 9.03 19.31
C VAL A 281 -12.25 8.66 20.74
N LEU A 282 -12.43 9.57 21.71
CA LEU A 282 -12.12 9.28 23.12
C LEU A 282 -13.05 8.24 23.74
N ALA A 283 -14.35 8.26 23.39
CA ALA A 283 -15.27 7.23 23.83
C ALA A 283 -14.83 5.84 23.35
N GLU A 284 -14.44 5.73 22.08
CA GLU A 284 -14.00 4.45 21.50
C GLU A 284 -12.65 4.00 22.04
N LEU A 285 -11.70 4.92 22.21
CA LEU A 285 -10.41 4.60 22.83
C LEU A 285 -10.56 4.15 24.29
N LYS A 286 -11.56 4.68 25.02
CA LYS A 286 -11.89 4.23 26.38
C LYS A 286 -12.41 2.79 26.34
N GLU A 287 -13.26 2.43 25.38
CA GLU A 287 -13.73 1.05 25.19
C GLU A 287 -12.57 0.12 24.82
N TYR A 288 -11.67 0.54 23.92
CA TYR A 288 -10.49 -0.25 23.54
C TYR A 288 -9.53 -0.48 24.70
N ALA A 289 -9.44 0.46 25.65
CA ALA A 289 -8.63 0.31 26.85
C ALA A 289 -9.22 -0.69 27.87
N THR A 290 -10.46 -1.16 27.66
CA THR A 290 -11.08 -2.21 28.47
C THR A 290 -11.03 -3.60 27.82
N GLU A 291 -10.42 -3.73 26.63
CA GLU A 291 -10.20 -5.05 26.00
C GLU A 291 -9.15 -5.89 26.77
N VAL A 292 -9.09 -7.18 26.44
CA VAL A 292 -8.17 -8.15 27.08
C VAL A 292 -6.77 -8.18 26.47
N ASP A 293 -6.60 -7.67 25.26
CA ASP A 293 -5.32 -7.67 24.54
C ASP A 293 -4.43 -6.54 25.06
N VAL A 294 -3.37 -6.91 25.79
CA VAL A 294 -2.47 -5.97 26.48
C VAL A 294 -1.79 -5.02 25.51
N ASP A 295 -1.33 -5.51 24.35
CA ASP A 295 -0.60 -4.70 23.38
C ASP A 295 -1.53 -3.69 22.71
N PHE A 296 -2.75 -4.11 22.37
CA PHE A 296 -3.78 -3.23 21.82
C PHE A 296 -4.21 -2.16 22.84
N VAL A 297 -4.46 -2.55 24.08
CA VAL A 297 -4.82 -1.62 25.18
C VAL A 297 -3.72 -0.59 25.40
N ARG A 298 -2.45 -1.01 25.52
CA ARG A 298 -1.32 -0.07 25.66
C ARG A 298 -1.28 0.91 24.49
N LYS A 299 -1.51 0.43 23.26
CA LYS A 299 -1.56 1.30 22.08
C LYS A 299 -2.75 2.27 22.11
N ALA A 300 -3.90 1.86 22.62
CA ALA A 300 -5.07 2.72 22.81
C ALA A 300 -4.82 3.82 23.86
N VAL A 301 -4.19 3.49 24.99
CA VAL A 301 -3.79 4.48 26.00
C VAL A 301 -2.80 5.50 25.41
N ARG A 302 -1.79 5.04 24.66
CA ARG A 302 -0.88 5.92 23.90
C ARG A 302 -1.60 6.79 22.87
N ALA A 303 -2.67 6.26 22.25
CA ALA A 303 -3.50 7.02 21.32
C ALA A 303 -4.21 8.19 22.00
N ILE A 304 -4.77 7.99 23.20
CA ILE A 304 -5.39 9.05 24.01
C ILE A 304 -4.37 10.17 24.28
N GLY A 305 -3.13 9.80 24.61
CA GLY A 305 -2.02 10.73 24.76
C GLY A 305 -1.71 11.56 23.53
N ARG A 306 -1.55 10.89 22.38
CA ARG A 306 -1.31 11.56 21.10
C ARG A 306 -2.46 12.50 20.71
N CYS A 307 -3.69 12.10 20.99
CA CYS A 307 -4.88 12.94 20.84
C CYS A 307 -4.80 14.21 21.69
N ALA A 308 -4.39 14.10 22.96
CA ALA A 308 -4.20 15.25 23.86
C ALA A 308 -3.12 16.23 23.34
N ILE A 309 -2.02 15.69 22.79
CA ILE A 309 -0.92 16.50 22.24
C ILE A 309 -1.33 17.18 20.94
N LYS A 310 -2.13 16.51 20.10
CA LYS A 310 -2.54 17.00 18.78
C LYS A 310 -3.63 18.06 18.85
N VAL A 311 -4.59 17.91 19.77
CA VAL A 311 -5.74 18.82 19.92
C VAL A 311 -5.77 19.35 21.35
N GLU A 312 -5.40 20.62 21.53
CA GLU A 312 -5.29 21.23 22.87
C GLU A 312 -6.60 21.19 23.67
N GLN A 313 -7.74 21.47 23.02
CA GLN A 313 -9.06 21.47 23.67
C GLN A 313 -9.47 20.10 24.23
N SER A 314 -8.89 19.01 23.74
CA SER A 314 -9.17 17.67 24.27
C SER A 314 -8.25 17.24 25.39
N ALA A 315 -7.16 17.97 25.68
CA ALA A 315 -6.18 17.57 26.68
C ALA A 315 -6.85 17.32 28.05
N GLU A 316 -7.75 18.20 28.48
CA GLU A 316 -8.47 18.05 29.76
C GLU A 316 -9.37 16.81 29.77
N ARG A 317 -10.10 16.55 28.67
CA ARG A 317 -10.93 15.34 28.53
C ARG A 317 -10.08 14.07 28.47
N CYS A 318 -8.94 14.10 27.79
CA CYS A 318 -7.99 12.99 27.75
C CYS A 318 -7.46 12.68 29.14
N VAL A 319 -7.05 13.69 29.90
CA VAL A 319 -6.55 13.51 31.29
C VAL A 319 -7.65 12.94 32.18
N SER A 320 -8.88 13.44 32.10
CA SER A 320 -10.02 12.84 32.80
C SER A 320 -10.26 11.38 32.40
N THR A 321 -10.14 11.05 31.11
CA THR A 321 -10.32 9.68 30.61
C THR A 321 -9.20 8.76 31.12
N LEU A 322 -7.95 9.24 31.13
CA LEU A 322 -6.80 8.49 31.67
C LEU A 322 -6.93 8.28 33.19
N LEU A 323 -7.47 9.25 33.92
CA LEU A 323 -7.76 9.11 35.34
C LEU A 323 -8.82 8.02 35.61
N ASP A 324 -9.90 8.00 34.84
CA ASP A 324 -10.90 6.93 34.92
C ASP A 324 -10.26 5.56 34.66
N LEU A 325 -9.33 5.47 33.70
CA LEU A 325 -8.60 4.24 33.40
C LEU A 325 -7.65 3.85 34.53
N ILE A 326 -7.00 4.81 35.20
CA ILE A 326 -6.15 4.54 36.36
C ILE A 326 -6.98 3.99 37.53
N GLN A 327 -8.20 4.52 37.74
CA GLN A 327 -9.12 4.04 38.77
C GLN A 327 -9.58 2.58 38.57
N THR A 328 -9.43 2.01 37.37
CA THR A 328 -9.69 0.57 37.15
C THR A 328 -8.70 -0.35 37.86
N LYS A 329 -7.56 0.19 38.33
CA LYS A 329 -6.49 -0.53 39.04
C LYS A 329 -5.89 -1.70 38.27
N VAL A 330 -5.91 -1.64 36.94
CA VAL A 330 -5.23 -2.62 36.08
C VAL A 330 -3.78 -2.18 35.87
N ASN A 331 -2.81 -2.91 36.44
CA ASN A 331 -1.40 -2.49 36.51
C ASN A 331 -0.80 -2.03 35.17
N TYR A 332 -0.96 -2.81 34.09
CA TYR A 332 -0.37 -2.45 32.79
C TYR A 332 -1.04 -1.23 32.14
N VAL A 333 -2.30 -0.93 32.47
CA VAL A 333 -3.00 0.28 31.99
C VAL A 333 -2.54 1.49 32.79
N VAL A 334 -2.43 1.37 34.11
CA VAL A 334 -1.94 2.42 35.01
C VAL A 334 -0.52 2.83 34.62
N GLN A 335 0.38 1.85 34.43
CA GLN A 335 1.77 2.10 34.05
C GLN A 335 1.88 2.87 32.74
N GLU A 336 1.14 2.45 31.70
CA GLU A 336 1.13 3.13 30.41
C GLU A 336 0.46 4.53 30.49
N ALA A 337 -0.60 4.67 31.28
CA ALA A 337 -1.28 5.96 31.48
C ALA A 337 -0.36 6.98 32.15
N ILE A 338 0.47 6.58 33.12
CA ILE A 338 1.45 7.48 33.77
C ILE A 338 2.48 8.01 32.77
N VAL A 339 3.01 7.13 31.90
CA VAL A 339 3.95 7.54 30.85
C VAL A 339 3.31 8.58 29.92
N VAL A 340 2.04 8.36 29.56
CA VAL A 340 1.28 9.28 28.72
C VAL A 340 0.98 10.61 29.43
N ILE A 341 0.57 10.59 30.70
CA ILE A 341 0.32 11.81 31.48
C ILE A 341 1.60 12.65 31.61
N LYS A 342 2.75 12.01 31.86
CA LYS A 342 4.06 12.67 31.85
C LYS A 342 4.27 13.43 30.55
N ASP A 343 4.02 12.82 29.39
CA ASP A 343 4.17 13.48 28.09
C ASP A 343 3.15 14.62 27.89
N ILE A 344 1.93 14.50 28.42
CA ILE A 344 0.93 15.58 28.42
C ILE A 344 1.39 16.76 29.30
N PHE A 345 1.93 16.51 30.50
CA PHE A 345 2.46 17.54 31.40
C PHE A 345 3.65 18.28 30.79
N ARG A 346 4.54 17.57 30.08
CA ARG A 346 5.63 18.19 29.31
C ARG A 346 5.12 19.14 28.24
N LYS A 347 3.96 18.85 27.64
CA LYS A 347 3.35 19.68 26.59
C LYS A 347 2.54 20.84 27.15
N TYR A 348 1.83 20.63 28.26
CA TYR A 348 0.99 21.63 28.93
C TYR A 348 1.38 21.76 30.42
N PRO A 349 2.48 22.47 30.74
CA PRO A 349 2.91 22.66 32.12
C PRO A 349 1.88 23.44 32.94
N ASN A 350 1.79 23.17 34.25
CA ASN A 350 1.00 23.90 35.24
C ASN A 350 -0.54 23.93 35.04
N LYS A 351 -1.13 23.02 34.25
CA LYS A 351 -2.60 22.99 34.04
C LYS A 351 -3.33 21.89 34.83
N TYR A 352 -2.66 20.80 35.17
CA TYR A 352 -3.32 19.55 35.61
C TYR A 352 -2.73 19.02 36.94
N GLU A 353 -2.40 19.92 37.86
CA GLU A 353 -1.67 19.59 39.09
C GLU A 353 -2.48 18.79 40.10
N SER A 354 -3.81 18.98 40.11
CA SER A 354 -4.73 18.21 40.96
C SER A 354 -4.66 16.70 40.69
N VAL A 355 -4.16 16.30 39.53
CA VAL A 355 -4.02 14.90 39.11
C VAL A 355 -2.84 14.23 39.80
N ILE A 356 -1.82 14.99 40.20
CA ILE A 356 -0.57 14.47 40.77
C ILE A 356 -0.83 13.70 42.06
N ALA A 357 -1.71 14.20 42.93
CA ALA A 357 -2.06 13.53 44.19
C ALA A 357 -2.59 12.11 43.95
N THR A 358 -3.51 11.94 42.99
CA THR A 358 -4.06 10.64 42.61
C THR A 358 -3.02 9.72 41.95
N LEU A 359 -2.01 10.27 41.27
CA LEU A 359 -0.92 9.47 40.71
C LEU A 359 0.02 8.95 41.80
N CYS A 360 0.33 9.77 42.81
CA CYS A 360 1.16 9.37 43.95
C CYS A 360 0.55 8.25 44.77
N GLU A 361 -0.79 8.19 44.90
CA GLU A 361 -1.47 7.08 45.58
C GLU A 361 -1.25 5.72 44.91
N ASN A 362 -0.86 5.68 43.63
CA ASN A 362 -0.68 4.45 42.86
C ASN A 362 0.80 4.06 42.68
N LEU A 363 1.73 4.73 43.37
CA LEU A 363 3.18 4.54 43.23
C LEU A 363 3.63 3.11 43.53
N ASP A 364 3.00 2.47 44.52
CA ASP A 364 3.34 1.12 45.00
C ASP A 364 3.07 0.01 43.97
N SER A 365 2.32 0.30 42.90
CA SER A 365 1.91 -0.66 41.87
C SER A 365 2.74 -0.61 40.58
N LEU A 366 3.82 0.18 40.56
CA LEU A 366 4.63 0.45 39.36
C LEU A 366 5.84 -0.48 39.24
N ASP A 367 5.73 -1.47 38.36
CA ASP A 367 6.81 -2.42 38.07
C ASP A 367 7.67 -1.99 36.86
N GLU A 368 7.07 -1.36 35.85
CA GLU A 368 7.72 -1.06 34.58
C GLU A 368 8.70 0.13 34.70
N PRO A 369 9.97 -0.02 34.23
CA PRO A 369 10.98 1.03 34.36
C PRO A 369 10.58 2.37 33.72
N GLU A 370 9.87 2.33 32.60
CA GLU A 370 9.40 3.53 31.91
C GLU A 370 8.39 4.32 32.75
N ALA A 371 7.46 3.62 33.40
CA ALA A 371 6.47 4.23 34.29
C ALA A 371 7.12 4.79 35.57
N ARG A 372 8.09 4.08 36.15
CA ARG A 372 8.86 4.58 37.30
C ARG A 372 9.66 5.83 36.96
N ALA A 373 10.35 5.83 35.81
CA ALA A 373 11.07 7.01 35.34
C ALA A 373 10.13 8.19 35.05
N ALA A 374 8.94 7.91 34.50
CA ALA A 374 7.92 8.92 34.28
C ALA A 374 7.43 9.53 35.59
N MET A 375 7.21 8.70 36.61
CA MET A 375 6.76 9.16 37.92
C MET A 375 7.83 9.97 38.64
N ILE A 376 9.09 9.51 38.63
CA ILE A 376 10.23 10.27 39.17
C ILE A 376 10.35 11.64 38.50
N TRP A 377 10.16 11.71 37.17
CA TRP A 377 10.16 12.99 36.47
C TRP A 377 9.01 13.90 36.92
N ILE A 378 7.79 13.39 37.10
CA ILE A 378 6.65 14.17 37.58
C ILE A 378 6.92 14.68 39.00
N VAL A 379 7.39 13.83 39.91
CA VAL A 379 7.70 14.23 41.29
C VAL A 379 8.84 15.26 41.33
N GLY A 380 9.88 15.09 40.51
CA GLY A 380 11.00 16.03 40.43
C GLY A 380 10.61 17.41 39.88
N GLU A 381 9.78 17.46 38.84
CA GLU A 381 9.35 18.73 38.22
C GLU A 381 8.39 19.52 39.13
N TYR A 382 7.56 18.81 39.90
CA TYR A 382 6.56 19.41 40.79
C TYR A 382 6.91 19.29 42.28
N ALA A 383 8.19 19.06 42.61
CA ALA A 383 8.66 18.84 43.98
C ALA A 383 8.30 20.00 44.92
N GLU A 384 8.31 21.24 44.43
CA GLU A 384 7.95 22.44 45.22
C GLU A 384 6.49 22.46 45.67
N ARG A 385 5.63 21.61 45.11
CA ARG A 385 4.18 21.57 45.37
C ARG A 385 3.70 20.25 45.96
N ILE A 386 4.58 19.25 46.07
CA ILE A 386 4.26 17.96 46.68
C ILE A 386 4.92 17.96 48.05
N ASP A 387 4.13 18.21 49.10
CA ASP A 387 4.63 18.27 50.49
C ASP A 387 5.28 16.95 50.95
N ASN A 388 4.96 15.83 50.29
CA ASN A 388 5.48 14.48 50.58
C ASN A 388 6.58 14.03 49.61
N ALA A 389 7.16 14.94 48.81
CA ALA A 389 8.16 14.59 47.78
C ALA A 389 9.37 13.86 48.37
N ASP A 390 9.77 14.25 49.57
CA ASP A 390 10.95 13.73 50.29
C ASP A 390 10.80 12.25 50.70
N GLU A 391 9.56 11.78 50.90
CA GLU A 391 9.24 10.38 51.27
C GLU A 391 8.99 9.48 50.05
N LEU A 392 8.71 10.08 48.89
CA LEU A 392 8.34 9.39 47.64
C LEU A 392 9.52 9.19 46.67
N LEU A 393 10.62 9.95 46.85
CA LEU A 393 11.90 9.84 46.12
C LEU A 393 12.85 8.86 46.82
#